data_AF-A0A7D5BUT5-F1
#
_entry.id   AF-A0A7D5BUT5-F1
#
_cell.length_a   1.000
_cell.length_b   1.000
_cell.length_c   1.000
_cell.angle_alpha   90.00
_cell.angle_beta   90.00
_cell.angle_gamma   90.00
#
_symmetry.space_group_name_H-M   'P 1'
#
loop_
_entity.id
_entity.type
_entity.pdbx_description
1 polymer ?
#
loop_
_entity_poly.entity_id
_entity_poly.type
_entity_poly.pdbx_seq_one_letter_code
_entity_poly.pdbx_strand_id
1 'polypeptide(L)'
;MGSAPRGVSLIEGMVASVVLLIGLLGVFQGVLVASEQNSMANQANRAAGIGSQVRVALDTMGRQRVLDGMLTGAACNASESVQALAGGLEKLDPGAEPWTVRCILDLDAFEENADESKMLLPGYPNTDRSRFRRVLVWVSRLDSVSQVPIDEVAVVVSWNELGRRRFLRQFVGFYDASPFGNGTNIEI
;
A
#
# COMPACT_ATOMS: atom_id res chain seq x y z
N MET A 1 3.84 -18.78 -72.34
CA MET A 1 3.59 -17.41 -71.85
C MET A 1 4.06 -17.36 -70.39
N GLY A 2 5.32 -16.98 -70.15
CA GLY A 2 5.83 -16.75 -68.81
C GLY A 2 5.82 -15.25 -68.54
N SER A 3 5.15 -14.79 -67.48
CA SER A 3 5.29 -13.40 -67.04
C SER A 3 6.71 -13.21 -66.51
N ALA A 4 7.41 -12.18 -66.98
CA ALA A 4 8.66 -11.77 -66.37
C ALA A 4 8.38 -11.28 -64.94
N PRO A 5 9.18 -11.65 -63.93
CA PRO A 5 9.01 -11.13 -62.58
C PRO A 5 9.17 -9.61 -62.63
N ARG A 6 8.15 -8.87 -62.20
CA ARG A 6 8.21 -7.41 -62.11
C ARG A 6 9.24 -7.06 -61.03
N GLY A 7 10.34 -6.42 -61.42
CA GLY A 7 11.34 -5.92 -60.48
C GLY A 7 10.72 -4.85 -59.58
N VAL A 8 10.98 -4.95 -58.28
CA VAL A 8 10.57 -3.96 -57.28
C VAL A 8 11.41 -2.70 -57.48
N SER A 9 10.77 -1.53 -57.55
CA SER A 9 11.53 -0.29 -57.68
C SER A 9 12.26 0.04 -56.38
N LEU A 10 13.40 0.74 -56.48
CA LEU A 10 14.19 1.15 -55.32
C LEU A 10 13.36 1.99 -54.33
N ILE A 11 12.40 2.77 -54.85
CA ILE A 11 11.45 3.57 -54.08
C ILE A 11 10.46 2.68 -53.33
N GLU A 12 9.90 1.64 -53.96
CA GLU A 12 9.01 0.68 -53.28
C GLU A 12 9.71 -0.06 -52.14
N GLY A 13 10.99 -0.43 -52.32
CA GLY A 13 11.80 -1.03 -51.25
C GLY A 13 12.04 -0.07 -50.08
N MET A 14 12.26 1.22 -50.35
CA MET A 14 12.41 2.25 -49.32
C MET A 14 11.10 2.54 -48.57
N VAL A 15 9.97 2.57 -49.28
CA VAL A 15 8.65 2.75 -48.63
C VAL A 15 8.32 1.55 -47.74
N ALA A 16 8.54 0.32 -48.23
CA ALA A 16 8.30 -0.89 -47.46
C ALA A 16 9.17 -0.95 -46.20
N SER A 17 10.44 -0.52 -46.25
CA SER A 17 11.32 -0.51 -45.09
C SER A 17 10.94 0.55 -44.06
N VAL A 18 10.48 1.74 -44.49
CA VAL A 18 9.97 2.78 -43.58
C VAL A 18 8.70 2.30 -42.87
N VAL A 19 7.75 1.70 -43.61
CA VAL A 19 6.52 1.15 -43.01
C VAL A 19 6.85 0.02 -42.04
N LEU A 20 7.78 -0.86 -42.39
CA LEU A 20 8.25 -1.92 -41.51
C LEU A 20 8.90 -1.35 -40.24
N LEU A 21 9.72 -0.31 -40.37
CA LEU A 21 10.40 0.32 -39.24
C LEU A 21 9.42 1.00 -38.29
N ILE A 22 8.44 1.75 -38.83
CA ILE A 22 7.37 2.38 -38.04
C ILE A 22 6.52 1.29 -37.34
N GLY A 23 6.17 0.22 -38.07
CA GLY A 23 5.43 -0.91 -37.52
C GLY A 23 6.18 -1.59 -36.38
N LEU A 24 7.47 -1.87 -36.55
CA LEU A 24 8.31 -2.47 -35.51
C LEU A 24 8.45 -1.56 -34.29
N LEU A 25 8.73 -0.27 -34.49
CA LEU A 25 8.84 0.70 -33.38
C LEU A 25 7.53 0.79 -32.58
N GLY A 26 6.38 0.81 -33.27
CA GLY A 26 5.07 0.83 -32.61
C GLY A 26 4.80 -0.45 -31.81
N VAL A 27 5.12 -1.62 -32.36
CA VAL A 27 4.97 -2.90 -31.65
C VAL A 27 5.89 -2.97 -30.43
N PHE A 28 7.16 -2.57 -30.55
CA PHE A 28 8.10 -2.56 -29.43
C PHE A 28 7.65 -1.61 -28.32
N GLN A 29 7.21 -0.38 -28.66
CA GLN A 29 6.67 0.56 -27.68
C GLN A 29 5.42 -0.01 -26.99
N GLY A 30 4.51 -0.62 -27.75
CA GLY A 30 3.30 -1.24 -27.19
C GLY A 30 3.62 -2.36 -26.20
N VAL A 31 4.58 -3.22 -26.52
CA VAL A 31 5.02 -4.31 -25.62
C VAL A 31 5.65 -3.77 -24.34
N LEU A 32 6.51 -2.74 -24.44
CA LEU A 32 7.14 -2.13 -23.28
C LEU A 32 6.09 -1.51 -22.34
N VAL A 33 5.15 -0.72 -22.88
CA VAL A 33 4.09 -0.09 -22.09
C VAL A 33 3.20 -1.13 -21.42
N ALA A 34 2.79 -2.18 -22.15
CA ALA A 34 1.97 -3.24 -21.58
C ALA A 34 2.71 -4.03 -20.49
N SER A 35 4.01 -4.28 -20.67
CA SER A 35 4.85 -4.93 -19.67
C SER A 35 4.98 -4.10 -18.39
N GLU A 36 5.22 -2.79 -18.53
CA GLU A 36 5.26 -1.86 -17.40
C GLU A 36 3.93 -1.85 -16.65
N GLN A 37 2.80 -1.73 -17.37
CA GLN A 37 1.47 -1.75 -16.77
C GLN A 37 1.19 -3.05 -16.00
N ASN A 38 1.56 -4.20 -16.56
CA ASN A 38 1.40 -5.49 -15.88
C ASN A 38 2.28 -5.59 -14.62
N SER A 39 3.52 -5.10 -14.68
CA SER A 39 4.41 -5.07 -13.52
C SER A 39 3.88 -4.16 -12.40
N MET A 40 3.36 -2.98 -12.76
CA MET A 40 2.74 -2.05 -11.81
C MET A 40 1.48 -2.66 -11.17
N ALA A 41 0.60 -3.25 -11.99
CA ALA A 41 -0.61 -3.91 -11.50
C ALA A 41 -0.29 -5.07 -10.55
N ASN A 42 0.72 -5.89 -10.86
CA ASN A 42 1.15 -6.98 -9.99
C ASN A 42 1.69 -6.47 -8.64
N GLN A 43 2.45 -5.37 -8.63
CA GLN A 43 2.95 -4.77 -7.39
C GLN A 43 1.81 -4.21 -6.54
N ALA A 44 0.85 -3.51 -7.16
CA ALA A 44 -0.32 -2.99 -6.47
C ALA A 44 -1.19 -4.12 -5.88
N ASN A 45 -1.43 -5.19 -6.64
CA ASN A 45 -2.16 -6.37 -6.16
C ASN A 45 -1.45 -7.04 -4.99
N ARG A 46 -0.11 -7.14 -5.06
CA ARG A 46 0.68 -7.72 -3.97
C ARG A 46 0.65 -6.84 -2.72
N ALA A 47 0.79 -5.53 -2.86
CA ALA A 47 0.62 -4.58 -1.76
C ALA A 47 -0.78 -4.69 -1.13
N ALA A 48 -1.82 -4.90 -1.94
CA ALA A 48 -3.19 -5.10 -1.48
C ALA A 48 -3.37 -6.39 -0.69
N GLY A 49 -2.77 -7.50 -1.14
CA GLY A 49 -2.72 -8.74 -0.39
C GLY A 49 -2.04 -8.57 0.96
N ILE A 50 -0.86 -7.93 0.98
CA ILE A 50 -0.10 -7.65 2.21
C ILE A 50 -0.90 -6.78 3.17
N GLY A 51 -1.45 -5.66 2.69
CA GLY A 51 -2.29 -4.77 3.48
C GLY A 51 -3.49 -5.50 4.08
N SER A 52 -4.15 -6.35 3.30
CA SER A 52 -5.30 -7.13 3.77
C SER A 52 -4.92 -8.16 4.83
N GLN A 53 -3.76 -8.80 4.70
CA GLN A 53 -3.28 -9.75 5.72
C GLN A 53 -2.99 -9.04 7.03
N VAL A 54 -2.29 -7.90 6.98
CA VAL A 54 -2.01 -7.07 8.15
C VAL A 54 -3.31 -6.60 8.80
N ARG A 55 -4.25 -6.08 8.01
CA ARG A 55 -5.58 -5.66 8.49
C ARG A 55 -6.30 -6.77 9.24
N VAL A 56 -6.40 -7.97 8.64
CA VAL A 56 -7.08 -9.12 9.25
C VAL A 56 -6.37 -9.56 10.54
N ALA A 57 -5.04 -9.52 10.56
CA ALA A 57 -4.28 -9.84 11.77
C ALA A 57 -4.53 -8.82 12.89
N LEU A 58 -4.59 -7.52 12.58
CA LEU A 58 -4.93 -6.47 13.55
C LEU A 58 -6.34 -6.67 14.13
N ASP A 59 -7.30 -6.96 13.25
CA ASP A 59 -8.69 -7.23 13.63
C ASP A 59 -8.78 -8.44 14.57
N THR A 60 -8.06 -9.53 14.23
CA THR A 60 -7.99 -10.76 15.04
C THR A 60 -7.32 -10.54 16.41
N MET A 61 -6.33 -9.66 16.49
CA MET A 61 -5.67 -9.31 17.77
C MET A 61 -6.60 -8.55 18.71
N GLY A 62 -7.53 -7.76 18.15
CA GLY A 62 -8.48 -6.95 18.89
C GLY A 62 -7.90 -5.68 19.49
N ARG A 63 -8.79 -4.74 19.82
CA ARG A 63 -8.47 -3.37 20.27
C ARG A 63 -7.42 -3.34 21.39
N GLN A 64 -7.63 -4.11 22.46
CA GLN A 64 -6.78 -4.04 23.66
C GLN A 64 -5.32 -4.40 23.37
N ARG A 65 -5.06 -5.42 22.54
CA ARG A 65 -3.68 -5.81 22.21
C ARG A 65 -3.03 -4.86 21.22
N VAL A 66 -3.81 -4.29 20.31
CA VAL A 66 -3.33 -3.40 19.26
C VAL A 66 -3.07 -2.00 19.81
N LEU A 67 -4.07 -1.35 20.43
CA LEU A 67 -3.99 0.04 20.89
C LEU A 67 -3.32 0.17 22.26
N ASP A 68 -3.60 -0.71 23.22
CA ASP A 68 -3.01 -0.61 24.57
C ASP A 68 -1.70 -1.39 24.70
N GLY A 69 -1.35 -2.18 23.68
CA GLY A 69 -0.14 -2.98 23.63
C GLY A 69 0.85 -2.48 22.59
N MET A 70 0.65 -2.89 21.34
CA MET A 70 1.61 -2.70 20.24
C MET A 70 1.82 -1.23 19.87
N LEU A 71 0.74 -0.44 19.83
CA LEU A 71 0.77 0.97 19.40
C LEU A 71 0.92 1.92 20.60
N THR A 72 1.83 1.61 21.51
CA THR A 72 2.11 2.44 22.70
C THR A 72 3.60 2.66 22.94
N GLY A 73 3.91 3.69 23.74
CA GLY A 73 5.25 3.90 24.30
C GLY A 73 6.33 4.25 23.26
N ALA A 74 7.52 3.67 23.43
CA ALA A 74 8.70 3.97 22.59
C ALA A 74 8.51 3.60 21.12
N ALA A 75 7.57 2.70 20.82
CA ALA A 75 7.27 2.24 19.47
C ALA A 75 6.57 3.31 18.61
N CYS A 76 6.00 4.34 19.24
CA CYS A 76 5.25 5.42 18.58
C CYS A 76 6.08 6.64 18.17
N ASN A 77 7.37 6.67 18.51
CA ASN A 77 8.27 7.76 18.17
C ASN A 77 9.05 7.46 16.88
N ALA A 78 8.32 7.31 15.78
CA ALA A 78 8.90 7.05 14.47
C ALA A 78 9.79 8.21 14.00
N SER A 79 11.03 7.89 13.60
CA SER A 79 11.93 8.84 12.94
C SER A 79 11.34 9.40 11.64
N GLU A 80 11.84 10.56 11.17
CA GLU A 80 11.34 11.22 9.95
C GLU A 80 11.32 10.28 8.71
N SER A 81 12.28 9.37 8.63
CA SER A 81 12.37 8.40 7.52
C SER A 81 11.19 7.42 7.50
N VAL A 82 10.66 7.05 8.67
CA VAL A 82 9.48 6.19 8.83
C VAL A 82 8.20 6.99 8.62
N GLN A 83 8.15 8.24 9.10
CA GLN A 83 7.01 9.12 8.86
C GLN A 83 6.77 9.36 7.36
N ALA A 84 7.83 9.48 6.55
CA ALA A 84 7.71 9.58 5.10
C ALA A 84 7.07 8.35 4.43
N LEU A 85 7.05 7.19 5.11
CA LEU A 85 6.39 5.97 4.65
C LEU A 85 4.88 5.96 4.93
N ALA A 86 4.39 6.85 5.81
CA ALA A 86 2.97 6.99 6.15
C ALA A 86 2.13 7.66 5.04
N GLY A 87 2.78 8.22 4.01
CA GLY A 87 2.12 8.70 2.80
C GLY A 87 1.28 9.96 2.98
N GLY A 88 1.62 10.84 3.90
CA GLY A 88 0.88 12.07 4.20
C GLY A 88 -0.04 11.96 5.41
N LEU A 89 -0.22 10.77 5.99
CA LEU A 89 -0.97 10.60 7.24
C LEU A 89 -0.22 11.16 8.46
N GLU A 90 1.10 11.31 8.36
CA GLU A 90 1.94 11.90 9.41
C GLU A 90 1.63 13.38 9.69
N LYS A 91 0.93 14.05 8.78
CA LYS A 91 0.58 15.49 8.87
C LYS A 91 -0.80 15.74 9.48
N LEU A 92 -1.50 14.71 9.98
CA LEU A 92 -2.77 14.88 10.66
C LEU A 92 -2.51 15.43 12.07
N ASP A 93 -2.69 16.73 12.22
CA ASP A 93 -2.23 17.49 13.40
C ASP A 93 -3.16 17.30 14.61
N PRO A 94 -2.64 17.10 15.84
CA PRO A 94 -3.42 17.24 17.06
C PRO A 94 -4.00 18.65 17.21
N GLY A 95 -5.32 18.79 17.10
CA GLY A 95 -6.04 20.06 17.32
C GLY A 95 -6.55 20.77 16.06
N ALA A 96 -6.24 20.25 14.86
CA ALA A 96 -6.94 20.61 13.63
C ALA A 96 -7.99 19.53 13.36
N GLU A 97 -9.25 19.78 13.71
CA GLU A 97 -10.30 18.77 13.57
C GLU A 97 -10.45 18.25 12.13
N PRO A 98 -10.79 16.95 11.95
CA PRO A 98 -11.31 16.06 13.00
C PRO A 98 -10.43 14.85 13.39
N TRP A 99 -9.28 14.59 12.75
CA TRP A 99 -8.46 13.39 13.04
C TRP A 99 -7.05 13.75 13.48
N THR A 100 -6.58 13.09 14.53
CA THR A 100 -5.26 13.32 15.13
C THR A 100 -4.40 12.06 15.08
N VAL A 101 -3.14 12.15 14.63
CA VAL A 101 -2.18 11.04 14.77
C VAL A 101 -1.81 10.84 16.24
N ARG A 102 -1.92 9.59 16.69
CA ARG A 102 -1.49 9.14 18.02
C ARG A 102 -0.16 8.41 17.98
N CYS A 103 0.04 7.57 16.96
CA CYS A 103 1.21 6.70 16.87
C CYS A 103 1.51 6.40 15.40
N ILE A 104 2.80 6.41 15.05
CA ILE A 104 3.30 5.84 13.79
C ILE A 104 4.29 4.75 14.17
N LEU A 105 4.05 3.53 13.68
CA LEU A 105 4.87 2.36 13.96
C LEU A 105 5.41 1.78 12.65
N ASP A 106 6.73 1.58 12.57
CA ASP A 106 7.33 0.75 11.53
C ASP A 106 7.11 -0.73 11.90
N LEU A 107 6.16 -1.37 11.21
CA LEU A 107 5.81 -2.76 11.48
C LEU A 107 6.94 -3.71 11.10
N ASP A 108 7.71 -3.39 10.06
CA ASP A 108 8.83 -4.24 9.63
C ASP A 108 9.94 -4.24 10.69
N ALA A 109 10.32 -3.05 11.20
CA ALA A 109 11.31 -2.93 12.25
C ALA A 109 10.84 -3.51 13.59
N PHE A 110 9.53 -3.40 13.89
CA PHE A 110 8.94 -4.03 15.06
C PHE A 110 9.04 -5.56 14.97
N GLU A 111 8.63 -6.15 13.85
CA GLU A 111 8.65 -7.60 13.64
C GLU A 111 10.06 -8.18 13.51
N GLU A 112 11.06 -7.41 13.10
CA GLU A 112 12.47 -7.86 13.09
C GLU A 112 13.04 -8.11 14.49
N ASN A 113 12.54 -7.38 15.50
CA ASN A 113 13.03 -7.46 16.88
C ASN A 113 12.06 -8.22 17.81
N ALA A 114 10.90 -8.62 17.31
CA ALA A 114 9.86 -9.31 18.08
C ALA A 114 10.09 -10.81 18.13
N ASP A 115 9.71 -11.45 19.24
CA ASP A 115 9.55 -12.90 19.30
C ASP A 115 8.46 -13.34 18.29
N GLU A 116 8.58 -14.55 17.73
CA GLU A 116 7.62 -15.06 16.73
C GLU A 116 6.16 -15.02 17.22
N SER A 117 5.92 -15.23 18.52
CA SER A 117 4.60 -15.14 19.14
C SER A 117 4.02 -13.72 19.25
N LYS A 118 4.84 -12.69 19.02
CA LYS A 118 4.46 -11.27 19.05
C LYS A 118 4.45 -10.66 17.65
N MET A 119 4.88 -11.40 16.63
CA MET A 119 4.76 -10.97 15.25
C MET A 119 3.30 -10.96 14.83
N LEU A 120 2.94 -9.97 14.03
CA LEU A 120 1.60 -9.86 13.48
C LEU A 120 1.41 -10.84 12.32
N LEU A 121 2.46 -11.02 11.50
CA LEU A 121 2.50 -11.97 10.39
C LEU A 121 3.75 -12.86 10.47
N PRO A 122 3.73 -13.92 11.32
CA PRO A 122 4.81 -14.90 11.35
C PRO A 122 4.89 -15.60 9.98
N GLY A 123 6.04 -15.49 9.31
CA GLY A 123 6.25 -16.02 7.96
C GLY A 123 6.12 -15.01 6.81
N TYR A 124 5.98 -13.70 7.09
CA TYR A 124 6.05 -12.68 6.03
C TYR A 124 7.40 -12.75 5.27
N PRO A 125 7.39 -13.06 3.96
CA PRO A 125 8.60 -13.46 3.24
C PRO A 125 9.60 -12.31 3.08
N ASN A 126 10.90 -12.62 3.21
CA ASN A 126 11.99 -11.65 3.09
C ASN A 126 12.02 -10.92 1.73
N THR A 127 11.58 -11.59 0.66
CA THR A 127 11.45 -10.96 -0.66
C THR A 127 10.48 -9.77 -0.63
N ASP A 128 9.40 -9.89 0.15
CA ASP A 128 8.39 -8.84 0.25
C ASP A 128 8.84 -7.76 1.24
N ARG A 129 9.50 -8.12 2.35
CA ARG A 129 10.16 -7.16 3.28
C ARG A 129 11.15 -6.23 2.56
N SER A 130 11.89 -6.76 1.58
CA SER A 130 12.87 -5.96 0.84
C SER A 130 12.23 -4.95 -0.13
N ARG A 131 10.98 -5.18 -0.53
CA ARG A 131 10.31 -4.41 -1.60
C ARG A 131 9.18 -3.51 -1.10
N PHE A 132 8.44 -3.99 -0.10
CA PHE A 132 7.30 -3.32 0.49
C PHE A 132 7.62 -2.98 1.94
N ARG A 133 7.31 -1.74 2.32
CA ARG A 133 7.40 -1.26 3.70
C ARG A 133 6.02 -1.13 4.29
N ARG A 134 5.81 -1.69 5.49
CA ARG A 134 4.54 -1.69 6.20
C ARG A 134 4.63 -0.76 7.41
N VAL A 135 3.77 0.23 7.45
CA VAL A 135 3.67 1.18 8.56
C VAL A 135 2.24 1.20 9.08
N LEU A 136 2.09 1.21 10.39
CA LEU A 136 0.81 1.39 11.05
C LEU A 136 0.71 2.82 11.55
N VAL A 137 -0.39 3.49 11.24
CA VAL A 137 -0.66 4.85 11.72
C VAL A 137 -1.96 4.80 12.51
N TRP A 138 -1.85 4.97 13.83
CA TRP A 138 -3.01 5.14 14.68
C TRP A 138 -3.45 6.60 14.64
N VAL A 139 -4.70 6.80 14.23
CA VAL A 139 -5.39 8.07 14.31
C VAL A 139 -6.60 7.94 15.23
N SER A 140 -6.94 9.02 15.92
CA SER A 140 -8.13 9.07 16.76
C SER A 140 -8.92 10.34 16.50
N ARG A 141 -10.23 10.25 16.68
CA ARG A 141 -11.16 11.38 16.69
C ARG A 141 -12.12 11.25 17.86
N LEU A 142 -12.51 12.36 18.48
CA LEU A 142 -13.64 12.36 19.41
C LEU A 142 -14.95 12.45 18.63
N ASP A 143 -15.88 11.55 18.89
CA ASP A 143 -17.24 11.69 18.36
C ASP A 143 -17.92 12.91 18.99
N SER A 144 -18.47 13.80 18.17
CA SER A 144 -19.00 15.08 18.65
C SER A 144 -20.25 14.92 19.53
N VAL A 145 -20.99 13.81 19.35
CA VAL A 145 -22.23 13.53 20.08
C VAL A 145 -21.96 12.76 21.37
N SER A 146 -21.26 11.63 21.27
CA SER A 146 -21.01 10.75 22.42
C SER A 146 -19.77 11.14 23.23
N GLN A 147 -18.89 11.99 22.70
CA GLN A 147 -17.59 12.34 23.29
C GLN A 147 -16.69 11.12 23.53
N VAL A 148 -16.97 10.00 22.85
CA VAL A 148 -16.18 8.78 22.90
C VAL A 148 -15.09 8.83 21.81
N PRO A 149 -13.84 8.43 22.10
CA PRO A 149 -12.81 8.33 21.08
C PRO A 149 -13.12 7.20 20.09
N ILE A 150 -13.11 7.55 18.81
CA ILE A 150 -13.09 6.62 17.69
C ILE A 150 -11.63 6.45 17.29
N ASP A 151 -11.10 5.26 17.48
CA ASP A 151 -9.74 4.91 17.13
C ASP A 151 -9.73 4.18 15.78
N GLU A 152 -8.80 4.56 14.91
CA GLU A 152 -8.62 3.93 13.61
C GLU A 152 -7.13 3.71 13.35
N VAL A 153 -6.78 2.53 12.86
CA VAL A 153 -5.42 2.19 12.47
C VAL A 153 -5.36 2.08 10.95
N ALA A 154 -4.60 2.97 10.34
CA ALA A 154 -4.28 2.91 8.93
C ALA A 154 -3.06 1.98 8.73
N VAL A 155 -3.27 0.91 7.98
CA VAL A 155 -2.23 0.06 7.42
C VAL A 155 -1.73 0.68 6.13
N VAL A 156 -0.51 1.19 6.14
CA VAL A 156 0.14 1.79 4.98
C VAL A 156 1.19 0.83 4.44
N VAL A 157 0.99 0.35 3.21
CA VAL A 157 1.98 -0.42 2.48
C VAL A 157 2.59 0.48 1.41
N SER A 158 3.89 0.72 1.47
CA SER A 158 4.60 1.57 0.52
C SER A 158 5.67 0.81 -0.26
N TRP A 159 5.86 1.15 -1.53
CA TRP A 159 6.88 0.55 -2.39
C TRP A 159 7.41 1.56 -3.39
N ASN A 160 8.61 1.33 -3.92
CA ASN A 160 9.17 2.16 -4.98
C ASN A 160 8.81 1.57 -6.35
N GLU A 161 8.29 2.42 -7.23
CA GLU A 161 7.88 2.09 -8.58
C GLU A 161 8.35 3.20 -9.52
N LEU A 162 9.19 2.87 -10.51
CA LEU A 162 9.71 3.83 -11.50
C LEU A 162 10.28 5.12 -10.88
N GLY A 163 11.02 4.98 -9.77
CA GLY A 163 11.64 6.10 -9.05
C GLY A 163 10.68 6.94 -8.19
N ARG A 164 9.41 6.55 -8.09
CA ARG A 164 8.41 7.19 -7.23
C ARG A 164 7.96 6.24 -6.13
N ARG A 165 7.71 6.77 -4.93
CA ARG A 165 7.07 6.02 -3.85
C ARG A 165 5.56 5.93 -4.11
N ARG A 166 5.03 4.72 -4.05
CA ARG A 166 3.60 4.42 -4.08
C ARG A 166 3.15 3.99 -2.70
N PHE A 167 1.85 4.16 -2.45
CA PHE A 167 1.23 3.86 -1.17
C PHE A 167 -0.11 3.19 -1.44
N LEU A 168 -0.38 2.15 -0.66
CA LEU A 168 -1.71 1.60 -0.46
C LEU A 168 -2.07 1.82 1.00
N ARG A 169 -3.31 2.24 1.26
CA ARG A 169 -3.84 2.46 2.60
C ARG A 169 -5.07 1.61 2.79
N GLN A 170 -5.10 0.88 3.89
CA GLN A 170 -6.29 0.22 4.39
C GLN A 170 -6.51 0.67 5.81
N PHE A 171 -7.76 0.68 6.25
CA PHE A 171 -8.10 1.20 7.56
C PHE A 171 -8.85 0.16 8.38
N VAL A 172 -8.62 0.19 9.69
CA VAL A 172 -9.24 -0.69 10.67
C VAL A 172 -9.77 0.18 11.81
N GLY A 173 -11.09 0.19 11.97
CA GLY A 173 -11.74 0.91 13.07
C GLY A 173 -11.76 0.06 14.33
N PHE A 174 -11.41 0.65 15.46
CA PHE A 174 -11.55 0.06 16.79
C PHE A 174 -12.52 0.92 17.60
N TYR A 175 -13.72 0.40 17.85
CA TYR A 175 -14.74 1.08 18.63
C TYR A 175 -14.69 0.65 20.09
N ASP A 176 -14.90 1.58 21.01
CA ASP A 176 -15.00 1.26 22.43
C ASP A 176 -16.36 0.64 22.76
N ALA A 177 -16.38 -0.63 23.18
CA ALA A 177 -17.59 -1.37 23.53
C ALA A 177 -18.08 -1.07 24.96
N SER A 178 -18.02 0.19 25.38
CA SER A 178 -18.58 0.71 26.64
C SER A 178 -20.13 0.64 26.59
N PRO A 179 -20.91 0.60 27.70
CA PRO A 179 -22.31 0.17 27.70
C PRO A 179 -23.31 1.11 26.97
N PHE A 180 -22.81 2.15 26.31
CA PHE A 180 -23.55 2.96 25.34
C PHE A 180 -23.44 2.43 23.89
N GLY A 181 -22.61 1.42 23.67
CA GLY A 181 -22.39 0.73 22.40
C GLY A 181 -23.49 -0.27 22.09
N ASN A 182 -24.72 0.20 21.92
CA ASN A 182 -25.67 -0.40 20.97
C ASN A 182 -26.86 0.52 20.64
N GLY A 183 -26.60 1.79 20.30
CA GLY A 183 -27.64 2.64 19.73
C GLY A 183 -28.02 2.26 18.29
N THR A 184 -27.19 1.46 17.61
CA THR A 184 -27.29 1.20 16.17
C THR A 184 -27.43 -0.28 15.77
N ASN A 185 -27.39 -1.26 16.69
CA ASN A 185 -27.53 -2.69 16.39
C ASN A 185 -26.65 -3.15 15.21
N ILE A 186 -25.43 -2.63 15.11
CA ILE A 186 -24.46 -3.12 14.13
C ILE A 186 -23.61 -4.16 14.84
N GLU A 187 -23.96 -5.42 14.64
CA GLU A 187 -23.07 -6.55 14.91
C GLU A 187 -21.86 -6.46 13.96
N ILE A 188 -20.64 -6.56 14.52
CA ILE A 188 -19.40 -6.83 13.77
C ILE A 188 -19.02 -8.28 14.07
#